data_AF-A0A1Y2CNS1-F1
#
_entry.id   AF-A0A1Y2CNS1-F1
#
_cell.length_a   1.000
_cell.length_b   1.000
_cell.length_c   1.000
_cell.angle_alpha   90.00
_cell.angle_beta   90.00
_cell.angle_gamma   90.00
#
_symmetry.space_group_name_H-M   'P 1'
#
loop_
_entity.id
_entity.type
_entity.pdbx_description
1 polymer ?
#
loop_
_entity_poly.entity_id
_entity_poly.type
_entity_poly.pdbx_seq_one_letter_code
_entity_poly.pdbx_strand_id
1 'polypeptide(L)'
;MPPKRSVESPSAPPKKTHPFFAAKEKKEEIGNLEWKVIGNSLLVGTRGLQTPSATIAAFDFDGTITLANGTHVFSKSPDDWMWVAKNTREKLLDAHKRGFRIVILSNQKGLLDEGKKAAAFSKEAIFKGKVANVAASLDIPLLVLAALDDSEYRKPQTGMWDYLVSHCNGGISPDLEKSFYVGDAAGRPDRTVGGKVFKKDHSAADYRMALNLGITFHVPEAFYEMDPLATKHLPTWDFDPLNFVTTDELYIPSDIPLIPTDLDGPELILLVGPPASGKTSFTKKHLLPKNYVHINQDTLKDRKKCIKGTIESLKAGKSVAVDNTNPTAAVRKEYIAAAKECGVTRVRAFYFTASVDLCLHNNYVRAKWTKGKGKGIERERISTIVFHTFRKNFEEPNVDKEGLVEVRKINFVPEFESEEEKAVWSKWYL
;
A
#
# COMPACT_ATOMS: atom_id res chain seq x y z
N MET A 1 20.17 -42.20 92.56
CA MET A 1 21.55 -42.05 92.04
C MET A 1 21.62 -42.65 90.64
N PRO A 2 22.37 -42.05 89.71
CA PRO A 2 21.80 -41.46 88.49
C PRO A 2 21.78 -42.38 87.26
N PRO A 3 20.92 -42.09 86.26
CA PRO A 3 20.85 -42.85 85.02
C PRO A 3 22.04 -42.53 84.11
N LYS A 4 22.59 -43.59 83.50
CA LYS A 4 23.75 -43.57 82.59
C LYS A 4 23.37 -42.91 81.25
N ARG A 5 24.16 -41.91 80.86
CA ARG A 5 24.17 -41.27 79.55
C ARG A 5 24.44 -42.30 78.44
N SER A 6 23.57 -42.36 77.44
CA SER A 6 23.81 -43.04 76.17
C SER A 6 24.79 -42.24 75.32
N VAL A 7 25.84 -42.91 74.84
CA VAL A 7 26.91 -42.38 74.00
C VAL A 7 26.43 -42.34 72.55
N GLU A 8 26.51 -41.17 71.92
CA GLU A 8 26.27 -40.95 70.49
C GLU A 8 27.37 -41.63 69.65
N SER A 9 26.94 -42.33 68.60
CA SER A 9 27.79 -42.92 67.57
C SER A 9 28.39 -41.84 66.64
N PRO A 10 29.65 -41.97 66.20
CA PRO A 10 30.32 -40.94 65.38
C PRO A 10 29.77 -40.89 63.95
N SER A 11 29.48 -39.67 63.49
CA SER A 11 29.03 -39.33 62.14
C SER A 11 30.09 -39.65 61.07
N ALA A 12 29.68 -40.30 59.99
CA ALA A 12 30.51 -40.58 58.82
C ALA A 12 30.98 -39.29 58.10
N PRO A 13 32.17 -39.26 57.46
CA PRO A 13 32.71 -38.07 56.82
C PRO A 13 31.95 -37.68 55.54
N PRO A 14 31.97 -36.39 55.14
CA PRO A 14 31.23 -35.93 53.97
C PRO A 14 31.86 -36.47 52.69
N LYS A 15 31.05 -37.14 51.87
CA LYS A 15 31.45 -37.57 50.51
C LYS A 15 31.61 -36.33 49.63
N LYS A 16 32.85 -36.09 49.17
CA LYS A 16 33.15 -35.14 48.09
C LYS A 16 32.46 -35.62 46.81
N THR A 17 31.43 -34.91 46.38
CA THR A 17 30.79 -35.11 45.07
C THR A 17 31.55 -34.32 44.02
N HIS A 18 32.23 -35.03 43.10
CA HIS A 18 32.74 -34.44 41.86
C HIS A 18 31.56 -34.13 40.91
N PRO A 19 31.57 -32.99 40.19
CA PRO A 19 30.51 -32.66 39.25
C PRO A 19 30.73 -33.45 37.96
N PHE A 20 30.02 -34.56 37.79
CA PHE A 20 29.93 -35.27 36.51
C PHE A 20 28.49 -35.15 35.98
N PHE A 21 28.41 -34.69 34.73
CA PHE A 21 27.22 -34.41 33.92
C PHE A 21 26.47 -33.11 34.25
N ALA A 22 26.97 -32.01 33.68
CA ALA A 22 26.08 -30.96 33.20
C ALA A 22 25.11 -31.61 32.21
N ALA A 23 23.83 -31.64 32.55
CA ALA A 23 22.79 -32.04 31.62
C ALA A 23 22.91 -31.15 30.38
N LYS A 24 23.28 -31.73 29.24
CA LYS A 24 23.04 -31.10 27.94
C LYS A 24 21.54 -30.85 27.89
N GLU A 25 21.12 -29.59 27.96
CA GLU A 25 19.79 -29.19 27.53
C GLU A 25 19.54 -29.86 26.17
N LYS A 26 18.53 -30.74 26.10
CA LYS A 26 18.06 -31.25 24.83
C LYS A 26 17.62 -30.02 24.04
N LYS A 27 18.36 -29.65 22.98
CA LYS A 27 17.82 -28.79 21.93
C LYS A 27 16.52 -29.46 21.49
N GLU A 28 15.37 -28.84 21.78
CA GLU A 28 14.13 -29.24 21.14
C GLU A 28 14.36 -29.13 19.63
N GLU A 29 14.14 -30.24 18.91
CA GLU A 29 14.28 -30.23 17.46
C GLU A 29 13.27 -29.24 16.89
N ILE A 30 13.79 -28.22 16.21
CA ILE A 30 12.95 -27.26 15.50
C ILE A 30 12.30 -28.02 14.35
N GLY A 31 11.00 -28.30 14.49
CA GLY A 31 10.21 -29.06 13.53
C GLY A 31 10.21 -28.48 12.12
N ASN A 32 9.51 -29.18 11.22
CA ASN A 32 9.34 -28.75 9.83
C ASN A 32 8.47 -27.49 9.72
N LEU A 33 8.54 -26.84 8.56
CA LEU A 33 7.70 -25.68 8.24
C LEU A 33 6.28 -26.14 7.90
N GLU A 34 5.31 -25.71 8.70
CA GLU A 34 3.88 -25.99 8.51
C GLU A 34 3.20 -24.82 7.81
N TRP A 35 2.30 -25.10 6.86
CA TRP A 35 1.64 -24.08 6.05
C TRP A 35 0.13 -24.09 6.25
N LYS A 36 -0.46 -22.91 6.40
CA LYS A 36 -1.91 -22.71 6.51
C LYS A 36 -2.34 -21.56 5.62
N VAL A 37 -3.43 -21.73 4.89
CA VAL A 37 -4.10 -20.63 4.18
C VAL A 37 -5.20 -20.05 5.08
N ILE A 38 -5.23 -18.73 5.19
CA ILE A 38 -6.22 -17.97 5.96
C ILE A 38 -7.14 -17.26 4.98
N GLY A 39 -8.41 -17.63 5.01
CA GLY A 39 -9.35 -17.28 3.94
C GLY A 39 -8.80 -17.79 2.61
N ASN A 40 -8.69 -16.90 1.62
CA ASN A 40 -8.09 -17.19 0.32
C ASN A 40 -6.92 -16.24 -0.03
N SER A 41 -6.52 -15.39 0.91
CA SER A 41 -5.72 -14.18 0.62
C SER A 41 -4.39 -14.12 1.38
N LEU A 42 -4.19 -14.96 2.39
CA LEU A 42 -2.98 -15.01 3.19
C LEU A 42 -2.49 -16.43 3.39
N LEU A 43 -1.24 -16.70 3.05
CA LEU A 43 -0.53 -17.93 3.38
C LEU A 43 0.37 -17.69 4.60
N VAL A 44 0.24 -18.53 5.62
CA VAL A 44 1.03 -18.48 6.85
C VAL A 44 1.89 -19.73 6.94
N GLY A 45 3.20 -19.54 7.07
CA GLY A 45 4.18 -20.59 7.30
C GLY A 45 4.80 -20.48 8.69
N THR A 46 4.77 -21.55 9.48
CA THR A 46 5.32 -21.56 10.85
C THR A 46 6.34 -22.68 11.01
N ARG A 47 7.54 -22.34 11.47
CA ARG A 47 8.57 -23.32 11.82
C ARG A 47 8.97 -23.16 13.27
N GLY A 48 8.75 -24.20 14.06
CA GLY A 48 8.96 -24.18 15.51
C GLY A 48 8.03 -23.20 16.23
N LEU A 49 8.06 -23.22 17.56
CA LEU A 49 7.33 -22.24 18.37
C LEU A 49 8.20 -20.99 18.54
N GLN A 50 7.86 -19.91 17.84
CA GLN A 50 8.47 -18.62 18.09
C GLN A 50 7.89 -18.01 19.37
N THR A 51 8.76 -17.72 20.33
CA THR A 51 8.40 -16.96 21.53
C THR A 51 7.76 -15.62 21.11
N PRO A 52 6.59 -15.26 21.67
CA PRO A 52 6.08 -13.90 21.61
C PRO A 52 7.15 -12.88 21.97
N SER A 53 7.25 -11.78 21.23
CA SER A 53 8.24 -10.73 21.51
C SER A 53 7.69 -9.34 21.20
N ALA A 54 8.11 -8.36 21.99
CA ALA A 54 7.87 -6.96 21.68
C ALA A 54 8.79 -6.47 20.53
N THR A 55 9.91 -7.14 20.26
CA THR A 55 10.84 -6.75 19.20
C THR A 55 10.73 -7.68 18.00
N ILE A 56 10.43 -7.10 16.84
CA ILE A 56 10.22 -7.82 15.59
C ILE A 56 11.25 -7.35 14.57
N ALA A 57 11.98 -8.31 14.00
CA ALA A 57 12.81 -8.11 12.82
C ALA A 57 12.06 -8.74 11.66
N ALA A 58 11.40 -7.90 10.88
CA ALA A 58 10.61 -8.31 9.73
C ALA A 58 11.40 -8.09 8.42
N PHE A 59 11.21 -8.98 7.46
CA PHE A 59 11.97 -8.96 6.21
C PHE A 59 11.03 -9.26 5.03
N ASP A 60 11.24 -8.61 3.89
CA ASP A 60 10.84 -9.20 2.62
C ASP A 60 11.68 -10.46 2.32
N PHE A 61 11.29 -11.25 1.33
CA PHE A 61 11.96 -12.49 0.97
C PHE A 61 12.82 -12.39 -0.30
N ASP A 62 12.19 -12.02 -1.42
CA ASP A 62 12.80 -12.08 -2.76
C ASP A 62 13.46 -10.73 -3.07
N GLY A 63 14.78 -10.70 -3.20
CA GLY A 63 15.56 -9.45 -3.27
C GLY A 63 16.11 -9.00 -1.92
N THR A 64 15.62 -9.59 -0.82
CA THR A 64 15.92 -9.14 0.55
C THR A 64 16.61 -10.18 1.43
N ILE A 65 16.16 -11.43 1.43
CA ILE A 65 16.89 -12.53 2.06
C ILE A 65 17.60 -13.36 0.99
N THR A 66 16.93 -13.52 -0.16
CA THR A 66 17.37 -14.40 -1.23
C THR A 66 17.39 -13.69 -2.58
N LEU A 67 18.24 -14.18 -3.47
CA LEU A 67 18.21 -13.90 -4.91
C LEU A 67 18.04 -15.23 -5.66
N ALA A 68 17.63 -15.16 -6.92
CA ALA A 68 17.74 -16.30 -7.83
C ALA A 68 19.22 -16.64 -8.07
N ASN A 69 19.53 -17.94 -8.26
CA ASN A 69 20.89 -18.38 -8.53
C ASN A 69 21.18 -18.25 -10.03
N GLY A 70 21.50 -17.03 -10.47
CA GLY A 70 21.78 -16.71 -11.87
C GLY A 70 21.51 -15.25 -12.21
N THR A 71 21.28 -14.97 -13.50
CA THR A 71 20.95 -13.62 -14.02
C THR A 71 19.45 -13.37 -14.17
N HIS A 72 18.62 -14.41 -14.01
CA HIS A 72 17.17 -14.27 -14.06
C HIS A 72 16.62 -13.69 -12.75
N VAL A 73 15.48 -13.01 -12.85
CA VAL A 73 14.85 -12.36 -11.70
C VAL A 73 14.09 -13.34 -10.80
N PHE A 74 13.45 -14.36 -11.40
CA PHE A 74 12.57 -15.29 -10.69
C PHE A 74 13.15 -16.69 -10.61
N SER A 75 13.22 -17.26 -9.40
CA SER A 75 13.63 -18.65 -9.17
C SER A 75 12.80 -19.64 -9.99
N LYS A 76 13.45 -20.65 -10.56
CA LYS A 76 12.87 -21.69 -11.43
C LYS A 76 12.64 -23.03 -10.73
N SER A 77 13.27 -23.23 -9.57
CA SER A 77 13.13 -24.42 -8.73
C SER A 77 13.29 -24.04 -7.25
N PRO A 78 12.92 -24.94 -6.31
CA PRO A 78 13.17 -24.75 -4.87
C PRO A 78 14.64 -24.48 -4.48
N ASP A 79 15.59 -24.99 -5.27
CA ASP A 79 17.04 -24.90 -5.02
C ASP A 79 17.70 -23.75 -5.80
N ASP A 80 16.95 -23.08 -6.68
CA ASP A 80 17.41 -21.94 -7.48
C ASP A 80 17.38 -20.65 -6.65
N TRP A 81 18.25 -20.60 -5.64
CA TRP A 81 18.42 -19.43 -4.80
C TRP A 81 19.84 -19.32 -4.24
N MET A 82 20.19 -18.09 -3.85
CA MET A 82 21.38 -17.77 -3.08
C MET A 82 21.07 -16.66 -2.07
N TRP A 83 21.90 -16.51 -1.04
CA TRP A 83 21.81 -15.37 -0.12
C TRP A 83 22.02 -14.05 -0.86
N VAL A 84 21.26 -13.01 -0.50
CA VAL A 84 21.44 -11.68 -1.11
C VAL A 84 22.83 -11.10 -0.82
N ALA A 85 23.40 -11.40 0.35
CA ALA A 85 24.72 -10.97 0.79
C ALA A 85 25.46 -12.12 1.50
N LYS A 86 26.80 -12.03 1.54
CA LYS A 86 27.63 -13.05 2.20
C LYS A 86 27.31 -13.23 3.69
N ASN A 87 26.96 -12.14 4.36
CA ASN A 87 26.65 -12.09 5.80
C ASN A 87 25.13 -12.12 6.09
N THR A 88 24.26 -12.37 5.10
CA THR A 88 22.80 -12.42 5.31
C THR A 88 22.44 -13.40 6.43
N ARG A 89 22.91 -14.66 6.33
CA ARG A 89 22.66 -15.68 7.35
C ARG A 89 23.09 -15.22 8.74
N GLU A 90 24.27 -14.63 8.86
CA GLU A 90 24.81 -14.14 10.13
C GLU A 90 23.93 -13.05 10.74
N LYS A 91 23.50 -12.07 9.95
CA LYS A 91 22.64 -10.96 10.42
C LYS A 91 21.27 -11.43 10.93
N LEU A 92 20.65 -12.41 10.28
CA LEU A 92 19.39 -12.99 10.77
C LEU A 92 19.60 -13.74 12.11
N LEU A 93 20.69 -14.50 12.22
CA LEU A 93 21.01 -15.22 13.46
C LEU A 93 21.36 -14.26 14.61
N ASP A 94 22.09 -13.18 14.33
CA ASP A 94 22.38 -12.15 15.31
C ASP A 94 21.11 -11.46 15.81
N ALA A 95 20.20 -11.07 14.91
CA ALA A 95 18.91 -10.51 15.29
C ALA A 95 18.13 -11.49 16.20
N HIS A 96 18.08 -12.77 15.85
CA HIS A 96 17.42 -13.77 16.68
C HIS A 96 18.06 -13.91 18.07
N LYS A 97 19.40 -13.95 18.15
CA LYS A 97 20.15 -13.98 19.41
C LYS A 97 19.88 -12.77 20.30
N ARG A 98 19.63 -11.60 19.69
CA ARG A 98 19.24 -10.37 20.40
C ARG A 98 17.77 -10.36 20.85
N GLY A 99 17.04 -11.46 20.67
CA GLY A 99 15.65 -11.61 21.12
C GLY A 99 14.60 -11.13 20.12
N PHE A 100 15.00 -10.77 18.89
CA PHE A 100 14.04 -10.43 17.86
C PHE A 100 13.30 -11.67 17.38
N ARG A 101 11.98 -11.51 17.23
CA ARG A 101 11.19 -12.45 16.44
C ARG A 101 11.48 -12.23 14.96
N ILE A 102 11.90 -13.28 14.25
CA ILE A 102 12.23 -13.21 12.82
C ILE A 102 10.98 -13.49 11.99
N VAL A 103 10.53 -12.51 11.22
CA VAL A 103 9.30 -12.61 10.43
C VAL A 103 9.58 -12.31 8.96
N ILE A 104 9.00 -13.09 8.06
CA ILE A 104 9.02 -12.83 6.62
C ILE A 104 7.65 -12.33 6.19
N LEU A 105 7.59 -11.18 5.52
CA LEU A 105 6.38 -10.57 4.96
C LEU A 105 6.55 -10.43 3.45
N SER A 106 5.85 -11.23 2.65
CA SER A 106 6.09 -11.32 1.21
C SER A 106 4.83 -11.13 0.37
N ASN A 107 4.93 -10.40 -0.74
CA ASN A 107 3.84 -10.26 -1.70
C ASN A 107 3.94 -11.40 -2.74
N GLN A 108 3.07 -12.40 -2.66
CA GLN A 108 3.08 -13.61 -3.50
C GLN A 108 1.77 -13.76 -4.28
N LYS A 109 1.45 -12.74 -5.09
CA LYS A 109 0.20 -12.73 -5.86
C LYS A 109 0.13 -13.88 -6.85
N GLY A 110 -0.98 -14.63 -6.81
CA GLY A 110 -1.21 -15.75 -7.70
C GLY A 110 -0.21 -16.89 -7.49
N LEU A 111 0.23 -17.07 -6.24
CA LEU A 111 1.11 -18.17 -5.83
C LEU A 111 0.42 -19.53 -5.92
N LEU A 112 -0.86 -19.57 -5.55
CA LEU A 112 -1.71 -20.77 -5.55
C LEU A 112 -2.49 -20.93 -6.86
N ASP A 113 -2.31 -20.02 -7.83
CA ASP A 113 -2.96 -20.14 -9.14
C ASP A 113 -2.45 -21.39 -9.85
N GLU A 114 -3.35 -22.10 -10.53
CA GLU A 114 -2.97 -23.23 -11.38
C GLU A 114 -2.00 -22.75 -12.47
N GLY A 115 -0.75 -23.21 -12.38
CA GLY A 115 0.30 -22.82 -13.32
C GLY A 115 0.06 -23.34 -14.74
N LYS A 116 0.84 -22.84 -15.70
CA LYS A 116 0.90 -23.45 -17.03
C LYS A 116 1.42 -24.90 -16.88
N LYS A 117 0.67 -25.88 -17.41
CA LYS A 117 0.99 -27.33 -17.33
C LYS A 117 2.41 -27.72 -17.81
N ALA A 118 3.13 -26.83 -18.47
CA ALA A 118 4.47 -27.07 -19.02
C ALA A 118 5.64 -26.77 -18.06
N ALA A 119 5.41 -26.14 -16.89
CA ALA A 119 6.48 -25.86 -15.94
C ALA A 119 6.76 -27.09 -15.05
N ALA A 120 8.04 -27.38 -14.80
CA ALA A 120 8.46 -28.52 -13.95
C ALA A 120 8.04 -28.34 -12.47
N PHE A 121 7.94 -27.10 -12.00
CA PHE A 121 7.51 -26.77 -10.64
C PHE A 121 6.43 -25.67 -10.69
N SER A 122 5.44 -25.76 -9.79
CA SER A 122 4.49 -24.67 -9.56
C SER A 122 5.17 -23.52 -8.81
N LYS A 123 4.58 -22.31 -8.88
CA LYS A 123 5.08 -21.17 -8.09
C LYS A 123 5.04 -21.46 -6.60
N GLU A 124 3.97 -22.12 -6.13
CA GLU A 124 3.84 -22.58 -4.75
C GLU A 124 4.99 -23.52 -4.35
N ALA A 125 5.29 -24.53 -5.17
CA ALA A 125 6.36 -25.47 -4.89
C ALA A 125 7.73 -24.78 -4.81
N ILE A 126 8.01 -23.87 -5.74
CA ILE A 126 9.24 -23.06 -5.76
C ILE A 126 9.34 -22.23 -4.48
N PHE A 127 8.30 -21.46 -4.15
CA PHE A 127 8.31 -20.58 -2.97
C PHE A 127 8.43 -21.37 -1.66
N LYS A 128 7.55 -22.35 -1.43
CA LYS A 128 7.54 -23.13 -0.18
C LYS A 128 8.84 -23.92 0.01
N GLY A 129 9.37 -24.52 -1.06
CA GLY A 129 10.64 -25.24 -1.02
C GLY A 129 11.83 -24.33 -0.77
N LYS A 130 11.88 -23.16 -1.42
CA LYS A 130 12.91 -22.13 -1.19
C LYS A 130 12.90 -21.63 0.25
N VAL A 131 11.72 -21.34 0.81
CA VAL A 131 11.55 -20.95 2.23
C VAL A 131 12.01 -22.09 3.15
N ALA A 132 11.66 -23.35 2.86
CA ALA A 132 12.10 -24.50 3.65
C ALA A 132 13.64 -24.64 3.64
N ASN A 133 14.28 -24.47 2.48
CA ASN A 133 15.73 -24.50 2.34
C ASN A 133 16.43 -23.38 3.14
N VAL A 134 15.90 -22.15 3.09
CA VAL A 134 16.37 -21.02 3.89
C VAL A 134 16.20 -21.30 5.38
N ALA A 135 15.02 -21.78 5.77
CA ALA A 135 14.74 -22.11 7.16
C ALA A 135 15.74 -23.15 7.67
N ALA A 136 15.88 -24.29 6.98
CA ALA A 136 16.82 -25.35 7.32
C ALA A 136 18.25 -24.82 7.52
N SER A 137 18.68 -23.88 6.67
CA SER A 137 20.00 -23.25 6.77
C SER A 137 20.19 -22.35 8.00
N LEU A 138 19.12 -21.72 8.50
CA LEU A 138 19.16 -20.86 9.69
C LEU A 138 19.11 -21.65 11.00
N ASP A 139 18.37 -22.76 11.05
CA ASP A 139 18.14 -23.54 12.28
C ASP A 139 17.60 -22.69 13.45
N ILE A 140 16.65 -21.79 13.16
CA ILE A 140 15.91 -20.99 14.14
C ILE A 140 14.41 -21.04 13.85
N PRO A 141 13.54 -20.74 14.84
CA PRO A 141 12.12 -20.56 14.59
C PRO A 141 11.84 -19.45 13.58
N LEU A 142 10.90 -19.65 12.66
CA LEU A 142 10.57 -18.71 11.57
C LEU A 142 9.06 -18.59 11.39
N LEU A 143 8.58 -17.36 11.16
CA LEU A 143 7.20 -17.08 10.77
C LEU A 143 7.20 -16.41 9.39
N VAL A 144 6.37 -16.91 8.50
CA VAL A 144 6.22 -16.40 7.14
C VAL A 144 4.77 -16.03 6.92
N LEU A 145 4.53 -14.82 6.44
CA LEU A 145 3.24 -14.34 5.97
C LEU A 145 3.39 -13.92 4.51
N ALA A 146 2.55 -14.48 3.64
CA ALA A 146 2.60 -14.23 2.22
C ALA A 146 1.21 -13.83 1.71
N ALA A 147 1.09 -12.61 1.19
CA ALA A 147 -0.13 -12.09 0.59
C ALA A 147 -0.37 -12.71 -0.79
N LEU A 148 -1.51 -13.37 -0.98
CA LEU A 148 -1.81 -14.18 -2.17
C LEU A 148 -2.51 -13.41 -3.30
N ASP A 149 -3.01 -12.20 -3.02
CA ASP A 149 -3.79 -11.38 -3.94
C ASP A 149 -3.58 -9.87 -3.68
N ASP A 150 -4.52 -9.01 -4.11
CA ASP A 150 -4.52 -7.56 -3.89
C ASP A 150 -5.34 -7.13 -2.65
N SER A 151 -5.56 -8.04 -1.68
CA SER A 151 -6.26 -7.77 -0.40
C SER A 151 -5.49 -6.86 0.55
N GLU A 152 -6.02 -6.65 1.75
CA GLU A 152 -5.38 -5.91 2.85
C GLU A 152 -4.03 -6.48 3.29
N TYR A 153 -3.73 -7.73 2.97
CA TYR A 153 -2.44 -8.35 3.28
C TYR A 153 -1.33 -7.87 2.35
N ARG A 154 -1.66 -7.36 1.15
CA ARG A 154 -0.65 -6.96 0.16
C ARG A 154 0.04 -5.66 0.54
N LYS A 155 1.37 -5.71 0.71
CA LYS A 155 2.22 -4.51 0.91
C LYS A 155 1.98 -3.50 -0.22
N PRO A 156 1.85 -2.19 0.05
CA PRO A 156 2.23 -1.50 1.29
C PRO A 156 1.20 -1.52 2.43
N GLN A 157 0.10 -2.25 2.29
CA GLN A 157 -0.88 -2.37 3.35
C GLN A 157 -0.33 -3.15 4.56
N THR A 158 -0.93 -2.93 5.71
CA THR A 158 -0.46 -3.44 7.01
C THR A 158 -1.03 -4.80 7.40
N GLY A 159 -1.91 -5.40 6.58
CA GLY A 159 -2.69 -6.56 7.00
C GLY A 159 -1.86 -7.77 7.44
N MET A 160 -0.70 -8.02 6.82
CA MET A 160 0.18 -9.11 7.29
C MET A 160 0.76 -8.81 8.68
N TRP A 161 1.14 -7.55 8.94
CA TRP A 161 1.60 -7.13 10.27
C TRP A 161 0.47 -7.20 11.30
N ASP A 162 -0.71 -6.71 10.93
CA ASP A 162 -1.89 -6.74 11.81
C ASP A 162 -2.28 -8.18 12.18
N TYR A 163 -2.19 -9.11 11.22
CA TYR A 163 -2.39 -10.54 11.45
C TYR A 163 -1.32 -11.12 12.37
N LEU A 164 -0.05 -10.80 12.14
CA LEU A 164 1.07 -11.19 12.99
C LEU A 164 0.82 -10.79 14.46
N VAL A 165 0.49 -9.53 14.70
CA VAL A 165 0.25 -9.01 16.06
C VAL A 165 -0.94 -9.70 16.72
N SER A 166 -2.04 -9.82 15.98
CA SER A 166 -3.31 -10.31 16.53
C SER A 166 -3.33 -11.82 16.76
N HIS A 167 -2.65 -12.60 15.92
CA HIS A 167 -2.79 -14.06 15.89
C HIS A 167 -1.50 -14.83 16.12
N CYS A 168 -0.33 -14.23 15.85
CA CYS A 168 0.94 -14.94 15.87
C CYS A 168 1.91 -14.46 16.96
N ASN A 169 1.59 -13.41 17.72
CA ASN A 169 2.49 -12.83 18.72
C ASN A 169 2.02 -12.99 20.18
N GLY A 170 1.15 -13.97 20.45
CA GLY A 170 0.76 -14.35 21.82
C GLY A 170 0.19 -13.22 22.70
N GLY A 171 -0.44 -12.21 22.09
CA GLY A 171 -0.99 -11.06 22.80
C GLY A 171 0.03 -9.99 23.22
N ILE A 172 1.31 -10.14 22.86
CA ILE A 172 2.31 -9.11 23.09
C ILE A 172 2.23 -8.04 21.99
N SER A 173 2.02 -6.79 22.39
CA SER A 173 2.11 -5.66 21.47
C SER A 173 3.57 -5.38 21.09
N PRO A 174 3.91 -5.23 19.81
CA PRO A 174 5.25 -4.85 19.40
C PRO A 174 5.62 -3.43 19.83
N ASP A 175 6.87 -3.25 20.23
CA ASP A 175 7.54 -1.97 20.35
C ASP A 175 8.02 -1.57 18.94
N LEU A 176 7.30 -0.64 18.31
CA LEU A 176 7.52 -0.22 16.93
C LEU A 176 8.84 0.53 16.74
N GLU A 177 9.31 1.25 17.77
CA GLU A 177 10.58 1.99 17.74
C GLU A 177 11.77 1.04 17.77
N LYS A 178 11.65 -0.07 18.50
CA LYS A 178 12.70 -1.11 18.59
C LYS A 178 12.59 -2.17 17.50
N SER A 179 11.47 -2.23 16.78
CA SER A 179 11.25 -3.14 15.67
C SER A 179 11.70 -2.51 14.35
N PHE A 180 12.02 -3.35 13.36
CA PHE A 180 12.43 -2.88 12.05
C PHE A 180 11.97 -3.80 10.93
N TYR A 181 11.92 -3.23 9.73
CA TYR A 181 11.63 -3.93 8.49
C TYR A 181 12.75 -3.74 7.47
N VAL A 182 13.14 -4.83 6.81
CA VAL A 182 14.12 -4.81 5.71
C VAL A 182 13.44 -5.21 4.41
N GLY A 183 13.64 -4.46 3.32
CA GLY A 183 13.03 -4.77 2.02
C GLY A 183 13.68 -4.05 0.84
N ASP A 184 13.71 -4.69 -0.33
CA ASP A 184 14.32 -4.15 -1.56
C ASP A 184 13.37 -3.21 -2.31
N ALA A 185 12.05 -3.38 -2.15
CA ALA A 185 11.03 -2.57 -2.80
C ALA A 185 10.89 -1.18 -2.15
N ALA A 186 11.94 -0.38 -2.27
CA ALA A 186 12.09 0.90 -1.58
C ALA A 186 11.79 2.12 -2.47
N GLY A 187 11.43 1.91 -3.73
CA GLY A 187 11.07 2.98 -4.67
C GLY A 187 12.25 3.84 -5.12
N ARG A 188 13.49 3.39 -4.95
CA ARG A 188 14.69 4.15 -5.31
C ARG A 188 14.74 4.37 -6.82
N PRO A 189 15.16 5.56 -7.32
CA PRO A 189 15.28 5.82 -8.75
C PRO A 189 16.49 5.10 -9.37
N ASP A 190 16.64 5.22 -10.69
CA ASP A 190 17.88 4.84 -11.39
C ASP A 190 19.05 5.57 -10.72
N ARG A 191 20.11 4.84 -10.38
CA ARG A 191 21.25 5.38 -9.63
C ARG A 191 22.56 4.70 -10.03
N THR A 192 23.65 5.42 -9.87
CA THR A 192 25.00 4.88 -10.06
C THR A 192 25.76 4.97 -8.75
N VAL A 193 26.18 3.83 -8.20
CA VAL A 193 26.95 3.76 -6.95
C VAL A 193 28.26 3.04 -7.23
N GLY A 194 29.40 3.69 -6.93
CA GLY A 194 30.73 3.09 -7.14
C GLY A 194 31.00 2.63 -8.59
N GLY A 195 30.43 3.33 -9.58
CA GLY A 195 30.54 2.97 -11.00
C GLY A 195 29.58 1.87 -11.47
N LYS A 196 28.78 1.28 -10.58
CA LYS A 196 27.74 0.30 -10.92
C LYS A 196 26.40 0.98 -11.09
N VAL A 197 25.72 0.71 -12.21
CA VAL A 197 24.38 1.22 -12.48
C VAL A 197 23.33 0.28 -11.89
N PHE A 198 22.42 0.86 -11.10
CA PHE A 198 21.24 0.21 -10.55
C PHE A 198 20.02 0.84 -11.21
N LYS A 199 19.14 -0.02 -11.72
CA LYS A 199 17.84 0.40 -12.21
C LYS A 199 16.95 0.79 -11.03
N LYS A 200 15.94 1.61 -11.30
CA LYS A 200 14.89 1.95 -10.34
C LYS A 200 14.27 0.67 -9.76
N ASP A 201 13.94 0.74 -8.48
CA ASP A 201 13.27 -0.37 -7.81
C ASP A 201 11.91 -0.62 -8.47
N HIS A 202 11.48 -1.88 -8.50
CA HIS A 202 10.26 -2.30 -9.18
C HIS A 202 8.99 -1.73 -8.52
N SER A 203 9.05 -1.44 -7.22
CA SER A 203 7.99 -0.79 -6.45
C SER A 203 8.56 -0.12 -5.18
N ALA A 204 7.70 0.57 -4.44
CA ALA A 204 8.00 1.15 -3.12
C ALA A 204 7.25 0.43 -1.98
N ALA A 205 6.73 -0.77 -2.23
CA ALA A 205 5.78 -1.46 -1.36
C ALA A 205 6.34 -1.74 0.03
N ASP A 206 7.63 -2.06 0.14
CA ASP A 206 8.30 -2.36 1.39
C ASP A 206 8.48 -1.11 2.24
N TYR A 207 9.04 -0.06 1.64
CA TYR A 207 9.27 1.20 2.34
C TYR A 207 7.95 1.84 2.76
N ARG A 208 6.95 1.85 1.88
CA ARG A 208 5.62 2.41 2.18
C ARG A 208 4.85 1.60 3.23
N MET A 209 5.05 0.29 3.33
CA MET A 209 4.51 -0.48 4.46
C MET A 209 5.15 -0.07 5.77
N ALA A 210 6.48 0.07 5.80
CA ALA A 210 7.18 0.51 7.02
C ALA A 210 6.73 1.90 7.46
N LEU A 211 6.52 2.83 6.51
CA LEU A 211 5.94 4.15 6.77
C LEU A 211 4.52 4.06 7.33
N ASN A 212 3.66 3.21 6.75
CA ASN A 212 2.31 3.00 7.26
C ASN A 212 2.27 2.43 8.70
N LEU A 213 3.27 1.63 9.06
CA LEU A 213 3.41 1.04 10.38
C LEU A 213 4.10 1.97 11.37
N GLY A 214 4.87 2.95 10.90
CA GLY A 214 5.73 3.78 11.75
C GLY A 214 6.93 3.01 12.32
N ILE A 215 7.47 2.04 11.58
CA ILE A 215 8.65 1.23 12.01
C ILE A 215 9.91 1.63 11.24
N THR A 216 11.07 1.37 11.84
CA THR A 216 12.36 1.62 11.18
C THR A 216 12.50 0.78 9.91
N PHE A 217 12.88 1.42 8.80
CA PHE A 217 13.08 0.75 7.52
C PHE A 217 14.57 0.68 7.13
N HIS A 218 14.99 -0.45 6.59
CA HIS A 218 16.29 -0.62 5.97
C HIS A 218 16.17 -1.24 4.57
N VAL A 219 17.02 -0.79 3.65
CA VAL A 219 17.26 -1.51 2.40
C VAL A 219 18.31 -2.62 2.62
N PRO A 220 18.24 -3.74 1.89
CA PRO A 220 19.16 -4.87 2.05
C PRO A 220 20.63 -4.44 1.99
N GLU A 221 20.98 -3.56 1.06
CA GLU A 221 22.36 -3.13 0.86
C GLU A 221 22.94 -2.41 2.08
N ALA A 222 22.12 -1.60 2.76
CA ALA A 222 22.54 -0.94 4.00
C ALA A 222 22.55 -1.92 5.19
N PHE A 223 21.51 -2.75 5.33
CA PHE A 223 21.38 -3.68 6.46
C PHE A 223 22.47 -4.76 6.49
N TYR A 224 22.82 -5.30 5.32
CA TYR A 224 23.88 -6.29 5.17
C TYR A 224 25.26 -5.67 4.93
N GLU A 225 25.41 -4.36 5.08
CA GLU A 225 26.69 -3.64 4.97
C GLU A 225 27.38 -3.82 3.60
N MET A 226 26.59 -4.04 2.55
CA MET A 226 27.10 -4.05 1.17
C MET A 226 27.34 -2.62 0.67
N ASP A 227 26.46 -1.70 1.05
CA ASP A 227 26.54 -0.26 0.80
C ASP A 227 25.83 0.50 1.94
N PRO A 228 26.58 1.03 2.92
CA PRO A 228 26.02 1.80 4.03
C PRO A 228 25.29 3.09 3.61
N LEU A 229 25.53 3.60 2.39
CA LEU A 229 24.90 4.81 1.89
C LEU A 229 23.61 4.53 1.12
N ALA A 230 23.22 3.27 0.95
CA ALA A 230 22.07 2.89 0.14
C ALA A 230 20.74 3.53 0.60
N THR A 231 20.59 3.82 1.90
CA THR A 231 19.42 4.50 2.47
C THR A 231 19.31 5.96 2.01
N LYS A 232 20.40 6.61 1.61
CA LYS A 232 20.38 7.99 1.07
C LYS A 232 19.65 8.10 -0.27
N HIS A 233 19.38 6.98 -0.92
CA HIS A 233 18.69 6.92 -2.21
C HIS A 233 17.19 6.70 -2.08
N LEU A 234 16.63 6.66 -0.86
CA LEU A 234 15.19 6.59 -0.67
C LEU A 234 14.50 7.80 -1.32
N PRO A 235 13.36 7.60 -2.00
CA PRO A 235 12.69 8.66 -2.73
C PRO A 235 12.01 9.66 -1.77
N THR A 236 11.85 10.89 -2.25
CA THR A 236 10.83 11.82 -1.78
C THR A 236 9.65 11.80 -2.77
N TRP A 237 8.44 12.03 -2.28
CA TRP A 237 7.24 12.09 -3.10
C TRP A 237 6.55 13.44 -2.94
N ASP A 238 6.02 13.97 -4.04
CA ASP A 238 5.26 15.23 -4.05
C ASP A 238 3.93 15.10 -3.27
N PHE A 239 3.42 13.87 -3.16
CA PHE A 239 2.22 13.54 -2.39
C PHE A 239 2.58 12.54 -1.30
N ASP A 240 2.32 12.91 -0.04
CA ASP A 240 2.46 12.04 1.12
C ASP A 240 1.11 11.96 1.89
N PRO A 241 0.37 10.83 1.83
CA PRO A 241 -0.90 10.70 2.51
C PRO A 241 -0.79 10.70 4.05
N LEU A 242 0.37 10.35 4.63
CA LEU A 242 0.55 10.33 6.08
C LEU A 242 0.56 11.74 6.67
N ASN A 243 1.17 12.67 5.95
CA ASN A 243 1.38 14.05 6.38
C ASN A 243 0.60 15.05 5.51
N PHE A 244 -0.40 14.58 4.75
CA PHE A 244 -1.17 15.46 3.87
C PHE A 244 -2.01 16.44 4.71
N VAL A 245 -1.63 17.70 4.65
CA VAL A 245 -2.37 18.82 5.22
C VAL A 245 -2.50 19.87 4.13
N THR A 246 -3.70 20.42 3.95
CA THR A 246 -3.93 21.55 3.05
C THR A 246 -4.60 22.67 3.83
N THR A 247 -4.11 23.89 3.62
CA THR A 247 -4.76 25.13 4.04
C THR A 247 -5.39 25.85 2.84
N ASP A 248 -5.44 25.18 1.69
CA ASP A 248 -5.97 25.76 0.47
C ASP A 248 -7.48 25.97 0.61
N GLU A 249 -7.95 27.08 0.09
CA GLU A 249 -9.38 27.29 -0.08
C GLU A 249 -9.92 26.28 -1.09
N LEU A 250 -11.16 25.82 -0.90
CA LEU A 250 -11.79 24.80 -1.75
C LEU A 250 -11.73 25.15 -3.24
N TYR A 251 -11.84 26.45 -3.56
CA TYR A 251 -11.76 26.92 -4.93
C TYR A 251 -11.12 28.31 -5.01
N ILE A 252 -10.50 28.59 -6.16
CA ILE A 252 -9.81 29.86 -6.46
C ILE A 252 -10.36 30.42 -7.79
N PRO A 253 -10.66 31.73 -7.85
CA PRO A 253 -10.61 32.69 -6.74
C PRO A 253 -11.77 32.44 -5.74
N SER A 254 -11.59 32.69 -4.45
CA SER A 254 -12.56 32.32 -3.39
C SER A 254 -13.53 33.44 -3.00
N ASP A 255 -13.16 34.67 -3.30
CA ASP A 255 -13.89 35.91 -3.07
C ASP A 255 -15.20 36.01 -3.86
N ILE A 256 -15.31 35.27 -4.97
CA ILE A 256 -16.53 35.15 -5.77
C ILE A 256 -17.28 33.88 -5.36
N PRO A 257 -18.59 33.94 -5.08
CA PRO A 257 -19.40 32.76 -4.77
C PRO A 257 -19.28 31.69 -5.86
N LEU A 258 -19.13 30.42 -5.44
CA LEU A 258 -19.06 29.28 -6.35
C LEU A 258 -20.23 29.26 -7.35
N ILE A 259 -21.43 29.54 -6.84
CA ILE A 259 -22.66 29.73 -7.60
C ILE A 259 -23.19 31.12 -7.25
N PRO A 260 -23.23 32.07 -8.20
CA PRO A 260 -23.83 33.38 -7.98
C PRO A 260 -25.30 33.24 -7.57
N THR A 261 -25.77 34.12 -6.68
CA THR A 261 -27.16 34.13 -6.19
C THR A 261 -28.14 34.78 -7.17
N ASP A 262 -27.62 35.52 -8.14
CA ASP A 262 -28.31 36.36 -9.12
C ASP A 262 -28.19 35.81 -10.54
N LEU A 263 -28.15 34.48 -10.70
CA LEU A 263 -28.14 33.84 -12.02
C LEU A 263 -29.39 34.20 -12.82
N ASP A 264 -29.23 35.06 -13.83
CA ASP A 264 -30.28 35.44 -14.79
C ASP A 264 -30.37 34.41 -15.93
N GLY A 265 -30.77 33.18 -15.58
CA GLY A 265 -30.98 32.06 -16.51
C GLY A 265 -30.07 30.85 -16.30
N PRO A 266 -30.21 29.81 -17.14
CA PRO A 266 -29.42 28.59 -17.03
C PRO A 266 -27.95 28.81 -17.39
N GLU A 267 -27.07 28.01 -16.79
CA GLU A 267 -25.66 27.94 -17.17
C GLU A 267 -25.19 26.50 -17.38
N LEU A 268 -24.06 26.36 -18.06
CA LEU A 268 -23.35 25.09 -18.21
C LEU A 268 -22.02 25.13 -17.44
N ILE A 269 -21.83 24.19 -16.51
CA ILE A 269 -20.55 23.98 -15.84
C ILE A 269 -19.89 22.71 -16.38
N LEU A 270 -18.69 22.84 -16.92
CA LEU A 270 -17.84 21.74 -17.35
C LEU A 270 -16.86 21.40 -16.23
N LEU A 271 -16.96 20.21 -15.65
CA LEU A 271 -15.94 19.75 -14.72
C LEU A 271 -14.75 19.22 -15.52
N VAL A 272 -13.53 19.59 -15.12
CA VAL A 272 -12.30 19.24 -15.82
C VAL A 272 -11.31 18.67 -14.80
N GLY A 273 -10.78 17.48 -15.04
CA GLY A 273 -9.78 16.89 -14.15
C GLY A 273 -9.69 15.37 -14.26
N PRO A 274 -8.62 14.75 -13.75
CA PRO A 274 -8.39 13.31 -13.85
C PRO A 274 -9.48 12.51 -13.13
N PRO A 275 -9.72 11.25 -13.48
CA PRO A 275 -10.58 10.37 -12.68
C PRO A 275 -10.17 10.37 -11.21
N ALA A 276 -11.12 10.12 -10.30
CA ALA A 276 -10.89 10.13 -8.85
C ALA A 276 -10.37 11.45 -8.23
N SER A 277 -10.43 12.58 -8.95
CA SER A 277 -10.10 13.92 -8.44
C SER A 277 -11.17 14.56 -7.53
N GLY A 278 -12.25 13.86 -7.20
CA GLY A 278 -13.34 14.38 -6.37
C GLY A 278 -14.52 15.03 -7.12
N LYS A 279 -14.45 15.16 -8.46
CA LYS A 279 -15.52 15.79 -9.29
C LYS A 279 -16.94 15.38 -8.94
N THR A 280 -17.25 14.08 -8.97
CA THR A 280 -18.59 13.59 -8.67
C THR A 280 -19.04 13.90 -7.24
N SER A 281 -18.13 13.80 -6.26
CA SER A 281 -18.44 14.16 -4.87
C SER A 281 -18.71 15.66 -4.76
N PHE A 282 -17.91 16.49 -5.43
CA PHE A 282 -18.11 17.94 -5.50
C PHE A 282 -19.45 18.30 -6.13
N THR A 283 -19.82 17.70 -7.28
CA THR A 283 -21.11 17.93 -7.93
C THR A 283 -22.27 17.58 -7.00
N LYS A 284 -22.21 16.43 -6.33
CA LYS A 284 -23.24 15.99 -5.40
C LYS A 284 -23.39 16.93 -4.21
N LYS A 285 -22.29 17.46 -3.70
CA LYS A 285 -22.29 18.33 -2.52
C LYS A 285 -22.67 19.78 -2.84
N HIS A 286 -22.19 20.34 -3.95
CA HIS A 286 -22.28 21.78 -4.20
C HIS A 286 -23.23 22.17 -5.33
N LEU A 287 -23.46 21.30 -6.32
CA LEU A 287 -24.24 21.64 -7.52
C LEU A 287 -25.65 21.02 -7.51
N LEU A 288 -25.77 19.75 -7.11
CA LEU A 288 -27.09 19.10 -7.02
C LEU A 288 -28.06 19.81 -6.06
N PRO A 289 -27.66 20.26 -4.86
CA PRO A 289 -28.55 21.01 -3.97
C PRO A 289 -28.97 22.38 -4.53
N LYS A 290 -28.31 22.85 -5.60
CA LYS A 290 -28.64 24.07 -6.34
C LYS A 290 -29.41 23.77 -7.63
N ASN A 291 -30.00 22.57 -7.74
CA ASN A 291 -30.85 22.14 -8.84
C ASN A 291 -30.15 22.01 -10.21
N TYR A 292 -28.82 21.81 -10.24
CA TYR A 292 -28.13 21.47 -11.48
C TYR A 292 -28.48 20.06 -11.92
N VAL A 293 -28.73 19.87 -13.21
CA VAL A 293 -28.81 18.54 -13.80
C VAL A 293 -27.40 17.96 -13.90
N HIS A 294 -27.19 16.79 -13.29
CA HIS A 294 -25.90 16.10 -13.30
C HIS A 294 -25.83 15.15 -14.51
N ILE A 295 -24.96 15.50 -15.46
CA ILE A 295 -24.66 14.68 -16.64
C ILE A 295 -23.30 14.01 -16.42
N ASN A 296 -23.27 12.67 -16.42
CA ASN A 296 -22.07 11.89 -16.19
C ASN A 296 -21.98 10.70 -17.15
N GLN A 297 -20.85 10.58 -17.84
CA GLN A 297 -20.58 9.55 -18.83
C GLN A 297 -20.46 8.14 -18.24
N ASP A 298 -20.07 7.97 -16.98
CA ASP A 298 -20.06 6.65 -16.32
C ASP A 298 -21.49 6.08 -16.23
N THR A 299 -22.49 6.95 -16.07
CA THR A 299 -23.91 6.55 -16.04
C THR A 299 -24.48 6.38 -17.46
N LEU A 300 -24.14 7.30 -18.37
CA LEU A 300 -24.70 7.33 -19.73
C LEU A 300 -23.94 6.46 -20.74
N LYS A 301 -22.74 5.98 -20.37
CA LYS A 301 -21.80 5.12 -21.13
C LYS A 301 -21.28 5.67 -22.47
N ASP A 302 -21.79 6.82 -22.94
CA ASP A 302 -21.45 7.40 -24.24
C ASP A 302 -21.44 8.93 -24.18
N ARG A 303 -20.40 9.54 -24.76
CA ARG A 303 -20.25 11.00 -24.84
C ARG A 303 -21.37 11.64 -25.65
N LYS A 304 -21.82 11.01 -26.74
CA LYS A 304 -22.93 11.54 -27.55
C LYS A 304 -24.22 11.64 -26.74
N LYS A 305 -24.48 10.66 -25.87
CA LYS A 305 -25.61 10.71 -24.93
C LYS A 305 -25.45 11.82 -23.88
N CYS A 306 -24.24 12.07 -23.40
CA CYS A 306 -23.97 13.20 -22.50
C CYS A 306 -24.28 14.54 -23.16
N ILE A 307 -23.83 14.75 -24.41
CA ILE A 307 -24.12 15.96 -25.17
C ILE A 307 -25.64 16.11 -25.39
N LYS A 308 -26.32 15.03 -25.81
CA LYS A 308 -27.77 15.03 -25.98
C LYS A 308 -28.51 15.41 -24.69
N GLY A 309 -28.18 14.77 -23.56
CA GLY A 309 -28.78 15.08 -22.26
C GLY A 309 -28.49 16.50 -21.78
N THR A 310 -27.31 17.04 -22.12
CA THR A 310 -26.97 18.45 -21.89
C THR A 310 -27.90 19.37 -22.67
N ILE A 311 -28.06 19.15 -23.98
CA ILE A 311 -28.94 19.93 -24.86
C ILE A 311 -30.39 19.88 -24.37
N GLU A 312 -30.91 18.69 -24.06
CA GLU A 312 -32.29 18.52 -23.59
C GLU A 312 -32.54 19.28 -22.28
N SER A 313 -31.58 19.22 -21.35
CA SER A 313 -31.67 19.91 -20.06
C SER A 313 -31.60 21.44 -20.20
N LEU A 314 -30.68 21.94 -21.03
CA LEU A 314 -30.54 23.38 -21.28
C LEU A 314 -31.78 23.95 -21.98
N LYS A 315 -32.34 23.24 -22.97
CA LYS A 315 -33.61 23.62 -23.62
C LYS A 315 -34.80 23.63 -22.66
N ALA A 316 -34.77 22.81 -21.62
CA ALA A 316 -35.74 22.82 -20.54
C ALA A 316 -35.49 23.94 -19.49
N GLY A 317 -34.54 24.84 -19.74
CA GLY A 317 -34.23 25.96 -18.86
C GLY A 317 -33.48 25.57 -17.58
N LYS A 318 -32.88 24.38 -17.53
CA LYS A 318 -32.12 23.89 -16.36
C LYS A 318 -30.64 24.18 -16.51
N SER A 319 -29.97 24.57 -15.42
CA SER A 319 -28.51 24.58 -15.37
C SER A 319 -27.94 23.16 -15.36
N VAL A 320 -26.79 22.95 -15.99
CA VAL A 320 -26.21 21.62 -16.20
C VAL A 320 -24.78 21.56 -15.69
N ALA A 321 -24.43 20.47 -15.00
CA ALA A 321 -23.07 20.13 -14.62
C ALA A 321 -22.62 18.86 -15.34
N VAL A 322 -21.64 18.98 -16.24
CA VAL A 322 -21.06 17.85 -16.99
C VAL A 322 -19.86 17.31 -16.22
N ASP A 323 -20.10 16.24 -15.46
CA ASP A 323 -19.13 15.52 -14.64
C ASP A 323 -18.45 14.40 -15.44
N ASN A 324 -17.62 14.82 -16.38
CA ASN A 324 -16.72 13.97 -17.14
C ASN A 324 -15.27 14.39 -16.87
N THR A 325 -14.29 13.72 -17.48
CA THR A 325 -12.88 14.13 -17.34
C THR A 325 -12.55 15.39 -18.15
N ASN A 326 -13.14 15.53 -19.34
CA ASN A 326 -13.01 16.68 -20.25
C ASN A 326 -11.55 17.16 -20.48
N PRO A 327 -10.62 16.26 -20.87
CA PRO A 327 -9.18 16.54 -20.87
C PRO A 327 -8.72 17.60 -21.87
N THR A 328 -9.28 17.62 -23.08
CA THR A 328 -8.82 18.49 -24.19
C THR A 328 -9.81 19.63 -24.46
N ALA A 329 -9.32 20.74 -25.02
CA ALA A 329 -10.17 21.84 -25.48
C ALA A 329 -11.14 21.37 -26.57
N ALA A 330 -10.73 20.42 -27.42
CA ALA A 330 -11.60 19.85 -28.46
C ALA A 330 -12.85 19.17 -27.87
N VAL A 331 -12.71 18.41 -26.78
CA VAL A 331 -13.85 17.78 -26.10
C VAL A 331 -14.75 18.84 -25.45
N ARG A 332 -14.15 19.85 -24.80
CA ARG A 332 -14.92 20.94 -24.18
C ARG A 332 -15.69 21.77 -25.20
N LYS A 333 -15.10 22.01 -26.38
CA LYS A 333 -15.71 22.72 -27.50
C LYS A 333 -17.04 22.10 -27.95
N GLU A 334 -17.17 20.76 -27.94
CA GLU A 334 -18.43 20.09 -28.26
C GLU A 334 -19.57 20.52 -27.32
N TYR A 335 -19.31 20.63 -26.02
CA TYR A 335 -20.31 21.07 -25.04
C TYR A 335 -20.56 22.58 -25.08
N ILE A 336 -19.52 23.39 -25.32
CA ILE A 336 -19.64 24.84 -25.46
C ILE A 336 -20.53 25.18 -26.67
N ALA A 337 -20.32 24.49 -27.80
CA ALA A 337 -21.16 24.64 -28.98
C ALA A 337 -22.62 24.25 -28.69
N ALA A 338 -22.84 23.12 -28.00
CA ALA A 338 -24.17 22.67 -27.61
C ALA A 338 -24.92 23.66 -26.70
N ALA A 339 -24.21 24.32 -25.76
CA ALA A 339 -24.81 25.37 -24.94
C ALA A 339 -25.21 26.58 -25.77
N LYS A 340 -24.33 27.03 -26.67
CA LYS A 340 -24.60 28.16 -27.57
C LYS A 340 -25.81 27.91 -28.47
N GLU A 341 -25.97 26.69 -29.00
CA GLU A 341 -27.15 26.29 -29.78
C GLU A 341 -28.46 26.35 -28.98
N CYS A 342 -28.37 26.20 -27.65
CA CYS A 342 -29.52 26.34 -26.75
C CYS A 342 -29.73 27.78 -26.26
N GLY A 343 -28.96 28.76 -26.77
CA GLY A 343 -29.01 30.16 -26.30
C GLY A 343 -28.33 30.40 -24.96
N VAL A 344 -27.61 29.42 -24.41
CA VAL A 344 -26.90 29.54 -23.14
C VAL A 344 -25.48 30.04 -23.39
N THR A 345 -25.23 31.30 -23.05
CA THR A 345 -23.93 31.96 -23.22
C THR A 345 -23.03 31.81 -22.00
N ARG A 346 -23.60 31.51 -20.83
CA ARG A 346 -22.85 31.32 -19.59
C ARG A 346 -22.32 29.87 -19.51
N VAL A 347 -21.09 29.68 -19.98
CA VAL A 347 -20.37 28.41 -19.84
C VAL A 347 -19.12 28.61 -18.98
N ARG A 348 -19.00 27.85 -17.89
CA ARG A 348 -17.86 27.89 -16.96
C ARG A 348 -17.13 26.56 -16.93
N ALA A 349 -15.84 26.57 -16.64
CA ALA A 349 -15.07 25.35 -16.38
C ALA A 349 -14.61 25.29 -14.93
N PHE A 350 -14.90 24.18 -14.24
CA PHE A 350 -14.39 23.91 -12.90
C PHE A 350 -13.24 22.91 -13.02
N TYR A 351 -12.02 23.42 -12.93
CA TYR A 351 -10.79 22.67 -13.09
C TYR A 351 -10.27 22.14 -11.75
N PHE A 352 -10.34 20.83 -11.55
CA PHE A 352 -9.85 20.12 -10.37
C PHE A 352 -8.34 19.95 -10.44
N THR A 353 -7.63 20.57 -9.51
CA THR A 353 -6.15 20.70 -9.50
C THR A 353 -5.44 19.53 -8.81
N ALA A 354 -6.20 18.57 -8.27
CA ALA A 354 -5.66 17.36 -7.63
C ALA A 354 -4.59 16.67 -8.51
N SER A 355 -3.41 16.41 -7.93
CA SER A 355 -2.32 15.77 -8.65
C SER A 355 -2.68 14.35 -9.10
N VAL A 356 -1.99 13.83 -10.11
CA VAL A 356 -2.22 12.46 -10.59
C VAL A 356 -1.96 11.43 -9.49
N ASP A 357 -0.93 11.63 -8.66
CA ASP A 357 -0.61 10.71 -7.56
C ASP A 357 -1.68 10.71 -6.47
N LEU A 358 -2.20 11.89 -6.12
CA LEU A 358 -3.35 12.02 -5.21
C LEU A 358 -4.59 11.34 -5.79
N CYS A 359 -4.86 11.52 -7.09
CA CYS A 359 -6.00 10.88 -7.75
C CYS A 359 -5.86 9.35 -7.82
N LEU A 360 -4.64 8.84 -8.07
CA LEU A 360 -4.34 7.41 -8.00
C LEU A 360 -4.54 6.89 -6.57
N HIS A 361 -4.09 7.62 -5.55
CA HIS A 361 -4.33 7.29 -4.15
C HIS A 361 -5.84 7.22 -3.84
N ASN A 362 -6.62 8.24 -4.20
CA ASN A 362 -8.08 8.26 -4.03
C ASN A 362 -8.76 7.09 -4.75
N ASN A 363 -8.28 6.69 -5.91
CA ASN A 363 -8.80 5.55 -6.64
C ASN A 363 -8.62 4.23 -5.86
N TYR A 364 -7.48 4.06 -5.20
CA TYR A 364 -7.22 2.92 -4.32
C TYR A 364 -8.10 2.96 -3.07
N VAL A 365 -8.12 4.09 -2.35
CA VAL A 365 -8.92 4.25 -1.13
C VAL A 365 -10.39 3.97 -1.41
N ARG A 366 -10.93 4.53 -2.50
CA ARG A 366 -12.33 4.33 -2.89
C ARG A 366 -12.65 2.87 -3.18
N ALA A 367 -11.80 2.15 -3.89
CA ALA A 367 -12.02 0.73 -4.19
C ALA A 367 -11.93 -0.14 -2.93
N LYS A 368 -11.04 0.21 -1.99
CA LYS A 368 -10.92 -0.50 -0.71
C LYS A 368 -12.11 -0.25 0.22
N TRP A 369 -12.45 1.02 0.44
CA TRP A 369 -13.54 1.41 1.35
C TRP A 369 -14.89 0.81 0.95
N THR A 370 -15.11 0.68 -0.36
CA THR A 370 -16.35 0.15 -0.93
C THR A 370 -16.48 -1.38 -0.86
N LYS A 371 -15.38 -2.11 -0.70
CA LYS A 371 -15.38 -3.59 -0.64
C LYS A 371 -15.56 -4.20 0.76
N GLY A 372 -15.86 -3.39 1.78
CA GLY A 372 -16.13 -3.95 3.12
C GLY A 372 -16.23 -2.98 4.30
N LYS A 373 -16.17 -1.66 4.10
CA LYS A 373 -16.17 -0.67 5.19
C LYS A 373 -17.18 0.48 5.03
N GLY A 374 -18.42 0.17 4.62
CA GLY A 374 -19.56 1.00 5.05
C GLY A 374 -20.30 1.87 4.02
N LYS A 375 -20.10 1.72 2.69
CA LYS A 375 -20.93 2.43 1.70
C LYS A 375 -21.84 1.56 0.82
N GLY A 376 -21.82 0.23 0.97
CA GLY A 376 -22.76 -0.70 0.29
C GLY A 376 -22.74 -0.68 -1.25
N ILE A 377 -21.77 0.01 -1.86
CA ILE A 377 -21.62 0.19 -3.30
C ILE A 377 -20.24 -0.33 -3.65
N GLU A 378 -20.12 -1.42 -4.40
CA GLU A 378 -18.81 -1.92 -4.84
C GLU A 378 -18.22 -0.99 -5.93
N ARG A 379 -16.96 -0.60 -5.76
CA ARG A 379 -16.21 0.12 -6.81
C ARG A 379 -14.93 -0.63 -7.14
N GLU A 380 -14.73 -0.87 -8.42
CA GLU A 380 -13.45 -1.37 -8.92
C GLU A 380 -12.44 -0.23 -9.05
N ARG A 381 -11.15 -0.59 -8.98
CA ARG A 381 -10.07 0.36 -9.27
C ARG A 381 -10.11 0.72 -10.75
N ILE A 382 -10.11 2.02 -11.04
CA ILE A 382 -9.92 2.50 -12.41
C ILE A 382 -8.48 2.17 -12.84
N SER A 383 -8.29 1.68 -14.06
CA SER A 383 -6.96 1.38 -14.60
C SER A 383 -6.05 2.61 -14.60
N THR A 384 -4.79 2.43 -14.21
CA THR A 384 -3.76 3.48 -14.19
C THR A 384 -3.53 4.10 -15.58
N ILE A 385 -3.78 3.34 -16.66
CA ILE A 385 -3.70 3.81 -18.04
C ILE A 385 -4.63 4.99 -18.30
N VAL A 386 -5.80 5.03 -17.64
CA VAL A 386 -6.77 6.12 -17.82
C VAL A 386 -6.20 7.44 -17.27
N PHE A 387 -5.49 7.39 -16.15
CA PHE A 387 -4.85 8.56 -15.53
C PHE A 387 -3.70 9.08 -16.40
N HIS A 388 -2.86 8.18 -16.93
CA HIS A 388 -1.78 8.55 -17.85
C HIS A 388 -2.30 9.11 -19.16
N THR A 389 -3.35 8.50 -19.72
CA THR A 389 -4.02 8.99 -20.93
C THR A 389 -4.62 10.38 -20.70
N PHE A 390 -5.27 10.60 -19.56
CA PHE A 390 -5.75 11.92 -19.17
C PHE A 390 -4.60 12.93 -19.14
N ARG A 391 -3.53 12.65 -18.38
CA ARG A 391 -2.37 13.55 -18.23
C ARG A 391 -1.73 13.89 -19.57
N LYS A 392 -1.56 12.89 -20.45
CA LYS A 392 -0.97 13.08 -21.78
C LYS A 392 -1.79 14.02 -22.66
N ASN A 393 -3.11 13.93 -22.58
CA ASN A 393 -4.03 14.69 -23.41
C ASN A 393 -4.55 15.96 -22.72
N PHE A 394 -4.10 16.27 -21.50
CA PHE A 394 -4.67 17.36 -20.72
C PHE A 394 -4.25 18.72 -21.27
N GLU A 395 -5.23 19.55 -21.55
CA GLU A 395 -5.09 20.95 -21.91
C GLU A 395 -5.83 21.78 -20.85
N GLU A 396 -5.10 22.63 -20.11
CA GLU A 396 -5.70 23.49 -19.07
C GLU A 396 -6.81 24.36 -19.68
N PRO A 397 -8.01 24.41 -19.08
CA PRO A 397 -9.11 25.21 -19.60
C PRO A 397 -8.77 26.69 -19.59
N ASN A 398 -9.15 27.41 -20.64
CA ASN A 398 -8.80 28.81 -20.81
C ASN A 398 -10.01 29.66 -21.24
N VAL A 399 -10.20 30.80 -20.57
CA VAL A 399 -11.31 31.74 -20.78
C VAL A 399 -11.36 32.20 -22.24
N ASP A 400 -10.30 32.85 -22.72
CA ASP A 400 -10.29 33.52 -24.02
C ASP A 400 -10.28 32.52 -25.19
N LYS A 401 -9.47 31.46 -25.10
CA LYS A 401 -9.28 30.50 -26.19
C LYS A 401 -10.51 29.62 -26.43
N GLU A 402 -11.30 29.35 -25.39
CA GLU A 402 -12.46 28.47 -25.47
C GLU A 402 -13.79 29.22 -25.44
N GLY A 403 -13.78 30.51 -25.11
CA GLY A 403 -15.00 31.32 -24.95
C GLY A 403 -15.79 30.97 -23.69
N LEU A 404 -15.07 30.60 -22.62
CA LEU A 404 -15.66 30.37 -21.31
C LEU A 404 -15.87 31.72 -20.61
N VAL A 405 -16.91 31.84 -19.78
CA VAL A 405 -17.09 33.01 -18.90
C VAL A 405 -16.07 33.01 -17.77
N GLU A 406 -15.71 31.83 -17.28
CA GLU A 406 -14.84 31.68 -16.13
C GLU A 406 -14.19 30.29 -16.11
N VAL A 407 -12.95 30.24 -15.62
CA VAL A 407 -12.28 29.00 -15.18
C VAL A 407 -12.08 29.09 -13.66
N ARG A 408 -12.78 28.23 -12.91
CA ARG A 408 -12.62 28.09 -11.46
C ARG A 408 -11.67 26.95 -11.16
N LYS A 409 -10.59 27.20 -10.42
CA LYS A 409 -9.70 26.13 -9.93
C LYS A 409 -10.31 25.54 -8.66
N ILE A 410 -10.45 24.22 -8.60
CA ILE A 410 -11.01 23.49 -7.46
C ILE A 410 -9.87 22.69 -6.82
N ASN A 411 -9.46 23.10 -5.62
CA ASN A 411 -8.41 22.42 -4.87
C ASN A 411 -8.94 21.13 -4.25
N PHE A 412 -8.04 20.19 -4.02
CA PHE A 412 -8.39 18.99 -3.28
C PHE A 412 -8.34 19.26 -1.78
N VAL A 413 -9.51 19.42 -1.17
CA VAL A 413 -9.66 19.52 0.28
C VAL A 413 -10.33 18.23 0.75
N PRO A 414 -9.63 17.34 1.46
CA PRO A 414 -10.21 16.10 1.93
C PRO A 414 -11.21 16.38 3.05
N GLU A 415 -12.33 15.67 2.99
CA GLU A 415 -13.37 15.70 4.03
C GLU A 415 -13.64 14.27 4.46
N PHE A 416 -13.69 14.05 5.77
CA PHE A 416 -13.88 12.74 6.36
C PHE A 416 -15.08 12.77 7.28
N GLU A 417 -15.93 11.75 7.20
CA GLU A 417 -17.10 11.59 8.06
C GLU A 417 -16.71 11.08 9.46
N SER A 418 -15.50 10.51 9.60
CA SER A 418 -14.97 9.98 10.86
C SER A 418 -13.43 9.95 10.87
N GLU A 419 -12.85 9.85 12.07
CA GLU A 419 -11.42 9.62 12.24
C GLU A 419 -10.97 8.28 11.65
N GLU A 420 -11.83 7.26 11.56
CA GLU A 420 -11.50 6.01 10.86
C GLU A 420 -11.32 6.22 9.36
N GLU A 421 -12.22 6.97 8.71
CA GLU A 421 -12.11 7.28 7.28
C GLU A 421 -10.84 8.07 6.99
N LYS A 422 -10.52 9.05 7.86
CA LYS A 422 -9.25 9.78 7.80
C LYS A 422 -8.05 8.85 7.97
N ALA A 423 -8.03 8.00 9.00
CA ALA A 423 -6.93 7.07 9.24
C ALA A 423 -6.74 6.05 8.12
N VAL A 424 -7.80 5.67 7.42
CA VAL A 424 -7.71 4.81 6.23
C VAL A 424 -7.20 5.60 5.04
N TRP A 425 -7.67 6.82 4.80
CA TRP A 425 -7.18 7.66 3.71
C TRP A 425 -5.71 8.05 3.92
N SER A 426 -5.29 8.35 5.15
CA SER A 426 -3.92 8.73 5.51
C SER A 426 -2.96 7.53 5.57
N LYS A 427 -2.97 6.67 4.56
CA LYS A 427 -2.02 5.54 4.38
C LYS A 427 -1.55 5.43 2.94
N TRP A 428 -0.36 4.91 2.76
CA TRP A 428 0.14 4.51 1.46
C TRP A 428 -0.56 3.25 0.95
N TYR A 429 -1.02 3.27 -0.31
CA TYR A 429 -1.69 2.14 -0.98
C TYR A 429 -1.02 1.68 -2.27
N LEU A 430 -0.09 2.49 -2.77
CA LEU A 430 0.55 2.37 -4.07
C LEU A 430 2.02 2.06 -3.95
#